data_AF-A0A1G2C0G6-F1
#
_entry.id   AF-A0A1G2C0G6-F1
#
_cell.length_a   1.000
_cell.length_b   1.000
_cell.length_c   1.000
_cell.angle_alpha   90.00
_cell.angle_beta   90.00
_cell.angle_gamma   90.00
#
_symmetry.space_group_name_H-M   'P 1'
#
loop_
_entity.id
_entity.type
_entity.pdbx_description
1 polymer ?
#
loop_
_entity_poly.entity_id
_entity_poly.type
_entity_poly.pdbx_seq_one_letter_code
_entity_poly.pdbx_strand_id
1 'polypeptide(L)'
;MIIIIVGFLGAVISAITGTLWYSGSTPMGKWHMQYLGFDKLSPEEKNKMIAEAKPKMWKSYSAQIILSFLTSFFIAFVTSYTVQNGGPASAVYYYIPMIWIAFTVPMIGQNILWGNHSGSLAWKQFFSGSFYNLITFLIIAFVATLFF
;
A
#
# COMPACT_ATOMS: atom_id res chain seq x y z
N MET A 1 -2.63 3.76 24.06
CA MET A 1 -1.37 4.39 23.63
C MET A 1 -0.60 3.52 22.64
N ILE A 2 -0.34 2.24 22.93
CA ILE A 2 0.42 1.33 22.05
C ILE A 2 -0.18 1.22 20.64
N ILE A 3 -1.51 1.10 20.51
CA ILE A 3 -2.21 1.05 19.21
C ILE A 3 -1.86 2.27 18.32
N ILE A 4 -1.78 3.47 18.91
CA ILE A 4 -1.47 4.71 18.17
C ILE A 4 -0.01 4.69 17.72
N ILE A 5 0.92 4.22 18.56
CA ILE A 5 2.34 4.09 18.23
C ILE A 5 2.52 3.10 17.07
N VAL A 6 1.90 1.93 17.14
CA VAL A 6 1.92 0.96 16.03
C VAL A 6 1.28 1.55 14.77
N GLY A 7 0.22 2.35 14.91
CA GLY A 7 -0.38 3.13 13.84
C GLY A 7 0.65 3.98 13.07
N PHE A 8 1.44 4.80 13.79
CA PHE A 8 2.50 5.61 13.18
C PHE A 8 3.64 4.78 12.61
N LEU A 9 4.08 3.73 13.31
CA LEU A 9 5.11 2.82 12.80
C LEU A 9 4.68 2.17 11.47
N GLY A 10 3.43 1.74 11.37
CA GLY A 10 2.91 1.18 10.13
C GLY A 10 2.79 2.20 8.99
N ALA A 11 2.54 3.48 9.28
CA ALA A 11 2.61 4.53 8.27
C ALA A 11 4.04 4.68 7.70
N VAL A 12 5.05 4.63 8.57
CA VAL A 12 6.47 4.64 8.17
C VAL A 12 6.82 3.38 7.36
N ILE A 13 6.39 2.20 7.82
CA ILE A 13 6.58 0.93 7.12
C ILE A 13 5.95 0.97 5.72
N SER A 14 4.74 1.51 5.58
CA SER A 14 4.10 1.63 4.28
C SER A 14 4.87 2.57 3.35
N ALA A 15 5.41 3.69 3.86
CA ALA A 15 6.23 4.58 3.06
C ALA A 15 7.53 3.92 2.56
N ILE A 16 8.21 3.18 3.44
CA ILE A 16 9.43 2.42 3.10
C ILE A 16 9.09 1.33 2.07
N THR A 17 8.06 0.52 2.34
CA THR A 17 7.63 -0.56 1.46
C THR A 17 7.25 -0.02 0.09
N GLY A 18 6.50 1.09 0.04
CA GLY A 18 6.12 1.75 -1.22
C GLY A 18 7.33 2.26 -2.00
N THR A 19 8.30 2.87 -1.32
CA THR A 19 9.55 3.37 -1.94
C THR A 19 10.34 2.23 -2.57
N LEU A 20 10.45 1.09 -1.88
CA LEU A 20 11.16 -0.08 -2.39
C LEU A 20 10.37 -0.77 -3.51
N TRP A 21 9.05 -0.89 -3.36
CA TRP A 21 8.18 -1.59 -4.30
C TRP A 21 8.09 -0.87 -5.64
N TYR A 22 7.91 0.45 -5.62
CA TYR A 22 7.72 1.27 -6.81
C TYR A 22 9.02 1.93 -7.31
N SER A 23 10.18 1.49 -6.83
CA SER A 23 11.45 2.01 -7.32
C SER A 23 11.65 1.66 -8.80
N GLY A 24 12.39 2.49 -9.53
CA GLY A 24 12.72 2.22 -10.94
C GLY A 24 13.59 0.96 -11.16
N SER A 25 14.15 0.39 -10.10
CA SER A 25 14.95 -0.84 -10.16
C SER A 25 14.10 -2.11 -10.10
N THR A 26 12.83 -2.05 -9.67
CA THR A 26 11.95 -3.23 -9.63
C THR A 26 11.09 -3.35 -10.89
N PRO A 27 10.68 -4.58 -11.27
CA PRO A 27 9.66 -4.77 -12.30
C PRO A 27 8.36 -4.04 -11.98
N MET A 28 7.99 -3.98 -10.71
CA MET A 28 6.76 -3.37 -10.21
C MET A 28 6.76 -1.86 -10.43
N GLY A 29 7.87 -1.18 -10.12
CA GLY A 29 8.03 0.25 -10.43
C GLY A 29 8.04 0.50 -11.94
N LYS A 30 8.69 -0.35 -12.74
CA LYS A 30 8.65 -0.23 -14.22
C LYS A 30 7.24 -0.36 -14.77
N TRP A 31 6.47 -1.36 -14.32
CA TRP A 31 5.07 -1.53 -14.74
C TRP A 31 4.20 -0.36 -14.27
N HIS A 32 4.45 0.17 -13.07
CA HIS A 32 3.73 1.35 -12.59
C HIS A 32 4.01 2.58 -13.48
N MET A 33 5.26 2.82 -13.86
CA MET A 33 5.61 3.93 -14.76
C MET A 33 4.99 3.75 -16.15
N GLN A 34 4.94 2.52 -16.67
CA GLN A 34 4.24 2.20 -17.93
C GLN A 34 2.72 2.44 -17.80
N TYR A 35 2.14 2.06 -16.66
CA TYR A 35 0.73 2.31 -16.36
C TYR A 35 0.42 3.80 -16.21
N LEU A 36 1.38 4.62 -15.79
CA LEU A 36 1.24 6.07 -15.78
C LEU A 36 1.49 6.70 -17.17
N GLY A 37 1.88 5.91 -18.18
CA GLY A 37 2.23 6.39 -19.51
C GLY A 37 3.54 7.18 -19.58
N PHE A 38 4.34 7.16 -18.51
CA PHE A 38 5.62 7.87 -18.45
C PHE A 38 6.64 7.25 -19.39
N ASP A 39 6.51 5.99 -19.78
CA ASP A 39 7.38 5.33 -20.74
C ASP A 39 7.32 5.97 -22.14
N LYS A 40 6.19 6.61 -22.49
CA LYS A 40 5.95 7.22 -23.81
C LYS A 40 6.43 8.67 -23.94
N LEU A 41 6.79 9.30 -22.83
CA LEU A 41 7.16 10.71 -22.79
C LEU A 41 8.65 10.91 -23.09
N SER A 42 8.96 11.99 -23.82
CA SER A 42 10.33 12.47 -23.98
C SER A 42 10.94 12.91 -22.63
N PRO A 43 12.27 12.97 -22.50
CA PRO A 43 12.93 13.44 -21.27
C PRO A 43 12.49 14.85 -20.83
N GLU A 44 12.25 15.74 -21.79
CA GLU A 44 11.82 17.11 -21.53
C GLU A 44 10.38 17.16 -20.98
N GLU A 45 9.46 16.40 -21.57
CA GLU A 45 8.08 16.29 -21.09
C GLU A 45 8.01 15.67 -19.69
N LYS A 46 8.83 14.65 -19.42
CA LYS A 46 8.95 14.05 -18.08
C LYS A 46 9.36 15.09 -17.04
N ASN A 47 10.42 15.85 -17.32
CA ASN A 47 10.93 16.86 -16.39
C ASN A 47 9.91 17.96 -16.14
N LYS A 48 9.18 18.38 -17.18
CA LYS A 48 8.09 19.36 -17.06
C LYS A 48 6.95 18.83 -16.18
N MET A 49 6.48 17.60 -16.42
CA MET A 49 5.43 16.99 -15.59
C MET A 49 5.84 16.81 -14.13
N ILE A 50 7.09 16.41 -13.89
CA ILE A 50 7.64 16.30 -12.52
C ILE A 50 7.67 17.68 -11.84
N ALA A 51 8.12 18.72 -12.55
CA ALA A 51 8.17 20.08 -12.02
C ALA A 51 6.78 20.63 -11.66
N GLU A 52 5.77 20.36 -12.51
CA GLU A 52 4.38 20.76 -12.26
C GLU A 52 3.71 19.96 -11.13
N ALA A 53 4.05 18.67 -10.99
CA ALA A 53 3.50 17.81 -9.95
C ALA A 53 4.13 18.06 -8.57
N LYS A 54 5.44 18.36 -8.52
CA LYS A 54 6.21 18.57 -7.28
C LYS A 54 5.52 19.44 -6.23
N PRO A 55 4.99 20.65 -6.54
CA PRO A 55 4.33 21.50 -5.55
C PRO A 55 3.02 20.92 -5.01
N LYS A 56 2.39 19.96 -5.71
CA LYS A 56 1.14 19.31 -5.29
C LYS A 56 1.37 17.99 -4.55
N MET A 57 2.58 17.41 -4.65
CA MET A 57 2.88 16.08 -4.08
C MET A 57 2.66 16.00 -2.56
N TRP A 58 2.88 17.09 -1.83
CA TRP A 58 2.70 17.07 -0.37
C TRP A 58 1.28 16.67 0.03
N LYS A 59 0.25 17.05 -0.75
CA LYS A 59 -1.14 16.65 -0.49
C LYS A 59 -1.31 15.15 -0.63
N SER A 60 -0.78 14.57 -1.71
CA SER A 60 -0.83 13.14 -1.96
C SER A 60 -0.05 12.36 -0.90
N TYR A 61 1.13 12.83 -0.48
CA TYR A 61 1.91 12.19 0.57
C TYR A 61 1.23 12.28 1.94
N SER A 62 0.67 13.44 2.30
CA SER A 62 -0.09 13.57 3.54
C SER A 62 -1.32 12.65 3.55
N ALA A 63 -2.06 12.58 2.44
CA ALA A 63 -3.17 11.63 2.31
C ALA A 63 -2.68 10.19 2.47
N GLN A 64 -1.58 9.81 1.81
CA GLN A 64 -1.00 8.47 1.92
C GLN A 64 -0.59 8.15 3.36
N ILE A 65 0.03 9.09 4.08
CA ILE A 65 0.41 8.90 5.49
C ILE A 65 -0.82 8.63 6.35
N ILE A 66 -1.89 9.43 6.17
CA ILE A 66 -3.14 9.25 6.92
C ILE A 66 -3.77 7.88 6.62
N LEU A 67 -3.87 7.50 5.35
CA LEU A 67 -4.43 6.20 4.95
C LEU A 67 -3.60 5.03 5.49
N SER A 68 -2.28 5.15 5.46
CA SER A 68 -1.36 4.14 5.99
C SER A 68 -1.46 4.04 7.51
N PHE A 69 -1.61 5.18 8.19
CA PHE A 69 -1.87 5.23 9.63
C PHE A 69 -3.18 4.54 9.98
N LEU A 70 -4.28 4.83 9.28
CA LEU A 70 -5.59 4.22 9.55
C LEU A 70 -5.55 2.70 9.36
N THR A 71 -4.88 2.24 8.31
CA THR A 71 -4.67 0.82 8.05
C THR A 71 -3.90 0.15 9.19
N SER A 72 -2.78 0.75 9.59
CA SER A 72 -1.95 0.21 10.68
C SER A 72 -2.67 0.26 12.02
N PHE A 73 -3.39 1.34 12.30
CA PHE A 73 -4.21 1.51 13.49
C PHE A 73 -5.25 0.40 13.59
N PHE A 74 -5.91 0.05 12.47
CA PHE A 74 -6.87 -1.04 12.45
C PHE A 74 -6.22 -2.40 12.72
N ILE A 75 -5.08 -2.70 12.09
CA ILE A 75 -4.33 -3.95 12.35
C ILE A 75 -3.93 -4.05 13.82
N ALA A 76 -3.41 -2.95 14.39
CA ALA A 76 -3.04 -2.88 15.80
C ALA A 76 -4.26 -3.03 16.73
N PHE A 77 -5.39 -2.42 16.39
CA PHE A 77 -6.64 -2.55 17.13
C PHE A 77 -7.12 -4.00 17.16
N VAL A 78 -7.22 -4.67 16.01
CA VAL A 78 -7.68 -6.06 15.92
C VAL A 78 -6.73 -7.01 16.64
N THR A 79 -5.42 -6.81 16.51
CA THR A 79 -4.41 -7.61 17.22
C THR A 79 -4.56 -7.46 18.73
N SER A 80 -4.57 -6.22 19.22
CA SER A 80 -4.74 -5.88 20.63
C SER A 80 -6.04 -6.42 21.20
N TYR A 81 -7.16 -6.24 20.50
CA TYR A 81 -8.46 -6.74 20.92
C TYR A 81 -8.47 -8.27 21.02
N THR A 82 -7.85 -8.96 20.06
CA THR A 82 -7.78 -10.42 20.08
C THR A 82 -7.01 -10.93 21.30
N VAL A 83 -5.84 -10.34 21.59
CA VAL A 83 -5.02 -10.70 22.74
C VAL A 83 -5.72 -10.41 24.07
N GLN A 84 -6.35 -9.23 24.19
CA GLN A 84 -7.08 -8.84 25.40
C GLN A 84 -8.27 -9.76 25.72
N ASN A 85 -8.84 -10.42 24.71
CA ASN A 85 -9.92 -11.39 24.88
C ASN A 85 -9.41 -12.85 24.96
N GLY A 86 -8.10 -13.06 25.18
CA GLY A 86 -7.51 -14.38 25.39
C GLY A 86 -7.18 -15.16 24.12
N GLY A 87 -7.28 -14.53 22.94
CA GLY A 87 -6.85 -15.10 21.67
C GLY A 87 -5.34 -14.94 21.43
N PRO A 88 -4.74 -15.76 20.55
CA PRO A 88 -3.34 -15.60 20.20
C PRO A 88 -3.11 -14.39 19.28
N ALA A 89 -2.02 -13.66 19.48
CA ALA A 89 -1.64 -12.52 18.62
C ALA A 89 -1.51 -12.93 17.13
N SER A 90 -1.09 -14.18 16.88
CA SER A 90 -0.98 -14.75 15.53
C SER A 90 -2.31 -14.87 14.77
N ALA A 91 -3.46 -14.72 15.45
CA ALA A 91 -4.77 -14.68 14.79
C ALA A 91 -4.85 -13.57 13.72
N VAL A 92 -4.09 -12.47 13.88
CA VAL A 92 -4.04 -11.36 12.90
C VAL A 92 -3.61 -11.82 11.50
N TYR A 93 -2.78 -12.86 11.40
CA TYR A 93 -2.34 -13.41 10.11
C TYR A 93 -3.46 -14.13 9.36
N TYR A 94 -4.56 -14.50 10.02
CA TYR A 94 -5.77 -15.00 9.37
C TYR A 94 -6.70 -13.86 8.93
N TYR A 95 -6.78 -12.77 9.72
CA TYR A 95 -7.62 -11.62 9.37
C TYR A 95 -7.08 -10.86 8.15
N ILE A 96 -5.77 -10.72 8.01
CA ILE A 96 -5.17 -9.95 6.92
C ILE A 96 -5.50 -10.50 5.53
N PRO A 97 -5.31 -11.80 5.22
CA PRO A 97 -5.71 -12.36 3.94
C PRO A 97 -7.21 -12.20 3.66
N MET A 98 -8.05 -12.27 4.70
CA MET A 98 -9.51 -12.07 4.56
C MET A 98 -9.84 -10.62 4.21
N ILE A 99 -9.24 -9.64 4.90
CA ILE A 99 -9.40 -8.22 4.57
C ILE A 99 -8.90 -7.93 3.16
N TRP A 100 -7.73 -8.50 2.83
CA TRP A 100 -7.11 -8.34 1.52
C TRP A 100 -8.00 -8.87 0.40
N ILE A 101 -8.53 -10.10 0.52
CA ILE A 101 -9.36 -10.71 -0.52
C ILE A 101 -10.76 -10.08 -0.62
N ALA A 102 -11.32 -9.64 0.51
CA ALA A 102 -12.68 -9.10 0.57
C ALA A 102 -12.76 -7.62 0.20
N PHE A 103 -11.71 -6.83 0.47
CA PHE A 103 -11.75 -5.37 0.29
C PHE A 103 -10.66 -4.86 -0.66
N THR A 104 -9.41 -5.24 -0.45
CA THR A 104 -8.30 -4.70 -1.25
C THR A 104 -8.32 -5.20 -2.68
N VAL A 105 -8.49 -6.51 -2.87
CA VAL A 105 -8.55 -7.15 -4.19
C VAL A 105 -9.71 -6.56 -5.03
N PRO A 106 -10.96 -6.48 -4.53
CA PRO A 106 -12.06 -5.88 -5.28
C PRO A 106 -11.85 -4.40 -5.56
N MET A 107 -11.34 -3.62 -4.60
CA MET A 107 -11.10 -2.18 -4.80
C MET A 107 -10.08 -1.92 -5.91
N ILE A 108 -8.97 -2.66 -5.93
CA ILE A 108 -7.95 -2.55 -6.98
C ILE A 108 -8.48 -3.09 -8.31
N GLY A 109 -9.20 -4.22 -8.27
CA GLY A 109 -9.85 -4.78 -9.45
C GLY A 109 -10.83 -3.80 -10.10
N GLN A 110 -11.65 -3.13 -9.29
CA GLN A 110 -12.57 -2.09 -9.76
C GLN A 110 -11.82 -0.94 -10.43
N ASN A 111 -10.75 -0.41 -9.82
CA ASN A 111 -9.95 0.65 -10.43
C ASN A 111 -9.36 0.27 -11.80
N ILE A 112 -9.11 -1.02 -12.02
CA ILE A 112 -8.55 -1.52 -13.28
C ILE A 112 -9.63 -1.80 -14.31
N LEU A 113 -10.77 -2.38 -13.89
CA LEU A 113 -11.91 -2.64 -14.77
C LEU A 113 -12.49 -1.34 -15.35
N TRP A 114 -12.50 -0.27 -14.57
CA TRP A 114 -12.96 1.06 -15.00
C TRP A 114 -11.82 1.96 -15.48
N GLY A 115 -10.60 1.43 -15.59
CA GLY A 115 -9.43 2.16 -16.06
C GLY A 115 -9.28 2.18 -17.58
N ASN A 116 -8.38 3.01 -18.09
CA ASN A 116 -8.13 3.17 -19.53
C ASN A 116 -7.15 2.13 -20.11
N HIS A 117 -6.79 1.11 -19.35
CA HIS A 117 -5.70 0.19 -19.67
C HIS A 117 -6.23 -1.22 -19.85
N SER A 118 -5.89 -1.86 -20.96
CA SER A 118 -6.33 -3.22 -21.28
C SER A 118 -5.14 -4.16 -21.52
N GLY A 119 -5.39 -5.47 -21.44
CA GLY A 119 -4.40 -6.50 -21.71
C GLY A 119 -3.41 -6.76 -20.58
N SER A 120 -2.17 -7.15 -20.91
CA SER A 120 -1.20 -7.65 -19.93
C SER A 120 -0.76 -6.61 -18.90
N LEU A 121 -0.79 -5.31 -19.24
CA LEU A 121 -0.41 -4.23 -18.33
C LEU A 121 -1.44 -4.03 -17.20
N ALA A 122 -2.73 -4.20 -17.50
CA ALA A 122 -3.79 -4.15 -16.51
C ALA A 122 -3.61 -5.23 -15.43
N TRP A 123 -3.32 -6.47 -15.86
CA TRP A 123 -3.04 -7.57 -14.93
C TRP A 123 -1.76 -7.36 -14.12
N LYS A 124 -0.69 -6.84 -14.73
CA LYS A 124 0.54 -6.48 -14.01
C LYS A 124 0.29 -5.44 -12.94
N GLN A 125 -0.51 -4.41 -13.24
CA GLN A 125 -0.87 -3.38 -12.27
C GLN A 125 -1.78 -3.95 -11.16
N PHE A 126 -2.72 -4.83 -11.50
CA PHE A 126 -3.59 -5.52 -10.54
C PHE A 126 -2.77 -6.30 -9.52
N PHE A 127 -1.92 -7.20 -9.98
CA PHE A 127 -1.11 -8.03 -9.09
C PHE A 127 -0.09 -7.17 -8.33
N SER A 128 0.58 -6.23 -8.99
CA SER A 128 1.54 -5.34 -8.32
C SER A 128 0.88 -4.55 -7.18
N GLY A 129 -0.25 -3.89 -7.43
CA GLY A 129 -0.95 -3.09 -6.43
C GLY A 129 -1.56 -3.95 -5.32
N SER A 130 -2.11 -5.11 -5.68
CA SER A 130 -2.76 -6.01 -4.72
C SER A 130 -1.75 -6.64 -3.77
N PHE A 131 -0.65 -7.20 -4.30
CA PHE A 131 0.39 -7.81 -3.47
C PHE A 131 1.20 -6.79 -2.68
N TYR A 132 1.39 -5.57 -3.20
CA TYR A 132 1.97 -4.47 -2.44
C TYR A 132 1.22 -4.25 -1.12
N ASN A 133 -0.11 -4.17 -1.18
CA ASN A 133 -0.93 -3.98 0.02
C ASN A 133 -0.85 -5.19 0.94
N LEU A 134 -0.99 -6.42 0.42
CA LEU A 134 -0.89 -7.63 1.24
C LEU A 134 0.43 -7.70 2.01
N ILE A 135 1.55 -7.49 1.33
CA ILE A 135 2.88 -7.54 1.94
C ILE A 135 3.03 -6.43 2.98
N THR A 136 2.59 -5.22 2.66
CA THR A 136 2.60 -4.09 3.61
C THR A 136 1.80 -4.44 4.87
N PHE A 137 0.60 -5.00 4.71
CA PHE A 137 -0.24 -5.38 5.85
C PHE A 137 0.42 -6.48 6.69
N LEU A 138 1.01 -7.49 6.05
CA LEU A 138 1.71 -8.58 6.75
C LEU A 138 2.92 -8.09 7.55
N ILE A 139 3.71 -7.15 7.01
CA ILE A 139 4.82 -6.54 7.75
C ILE A 139 4.29 -5.75 8.94
N ILE A 140 3.21 -4.98 8.76
CA ILE A 140 2.58 -4.23 9.85
C ILE A 140 2.02 -5.17 10.93
N ALA A 141 1.36 -6.27 10.54
CA ALA A 141 0.89 -7.29 11.48
C ALA A 141 2.04 -7.91 12.26
N PHE A 142 3.14 -8.27 11.58
CA PHE A 142 4.32 -8.78 12.26
C PHE A 142 4.80 -7.80 13.33
N VAL A 143 4.92 -6.52 12.98
CA VAL A 143 5.29 -5.49 13.97
C VAL A 143 4.24 -5.41 15.08
N ALA A 144 2.95 -5.42 14.78
CA ALA A 144 1.89 -5.39 15.79
C ALA A 144 2.00 -6.55 16.79
N THR A 145 2.32 -7.78 16.34
CA THR A 145 2.51 -8.94 17.22
C THR A 145 3.73 -8.86 18.14
N LEU A 146 4.64 -7.90 17.93
CA LEU A 146 5.75 -7.64 18.86
C LEU A 146 5.33 -6.75 20.04
N PHE A 147 4.16 -6.09 19.96
CA PHE A 147 3.67 -5.16 20.98
C PHE A 147 2.45 -5.65 21.76
N PHE A 148 1.75 -6.67 21.25
CA PHE A 148 0.55 -7.27 21.86
C PHE A 148 0.70 -8.78 21.88
#